data_AF-A0A5B6Z371-F1
#
_entry.id   AF-A0A5B6Z371-F1
#
_cell.length_a   1.000
_cell.length_b   1.000
_cell.length_c   1.000
_cell.angle_alpha   90.00
_cell.angle_beta   90.00
_cell.angle_gamma   90.00
#
_symmetry.space_group_name_H-M   'P 1'
#
loop_
_entity.id
_entity.type
_entity.pdbx_description
1 polymer ?
#
loop_
_entity_poly.entity_id
_entity_poly.type
_entity_poly.pdbx_seq_one_letter_code
_entity_poly.pdbx_strand_id
1 'polypeptide(L)'
;MEGEETFDSSLLGYADEVVEERIADDDVIMIKGTKNSSAVSLILRGANDYMLDEMDRSLHDALCIVKRTLESNAVVAGGGAVEAALSVYLECLATTLGSREQLAIAEFAESLLIIPKVLAVNAAKDATELVAKLRAYHHTAQTKADKQHLSSMGLDLLKGTVRNNLEAGVIEPAMSKVKILQFATEAAITILRIDDMIRLVKDETQNEEG
;
A
#
# COMPACT_ATOMS: atom_id res chain seq x y z
N MET A 1 -47.32 20.28 20.48
CA MET A 1 -46.02 19.98 21.10
C MET A 1 -45.91 20.89 22.30
N GLU A 2 -46.11 20.34 23.49
CA GLU A 2 -46.13 21.07 24.77
C GLU A 2 -44.72 21.58 25.06
N GLY A 3 -44.57 22.90 25.22
CA GLY A 3 -43.29 23.61 25.26
C GLY A 3 -42.56 23.57 26.60
N GLU A 4 -42.49 22.42 27.26
CA GLU A 4 -41.77 22.23 28.54
C GLU A 4 -40.45 21.44 28.40
N GLU A 5 -39.92 21.29 27.18
CA GLU A 5 -38.58 20.70 26.98
C GLU A 5 -37.50 21.78 27.15
N THR A 6 -36.88 21.85 28.33
CA THR A 6 -35.67 22.64 28.57
C THR A 6 -34.42 21.84 28.20
N PHE A 7 -33.57 22.39 27.33
CA PHE A 7 -32.25 21.82 27.02
C PHE A 7 -31.13 22.68 27.62
N ASP A 8 -30.00 22.04 27.93
CA ASP A 8 -28.81 22.74 28.38
C ASP A 8 -28.09 23.38 27.17
N SER A 9 -27.97 24.71 27.18
CA SER A 9 -27.24 25.47 26.17
C SER A 9 -25.78 25.03 25.97
N SER A 10 -25.17 24.39 26.97
CA SER A 10 -23.81 23.86 26.89
C SER A 10 -23.66 22.71 25.88
N LEU A 11 -24.77 22.03 25.53
CA LEU A 11 -24.80 20.91 24.60
C LEU A 11 -24.89 21.36 23.13
N LEU A 12 -25.04 22.66 22.86
CA LEU A 12 -25.14 23.19 21.50
C LEU A 12 -23.76 23.34 20.84
N GLY A 13 -23.67 22.89 19.58
CA GLY A 13 -22.53 23.13 18.71
C GLY A 13 -22.47 24.57 18.18
N TYR A 14 -21.35 24.91 17.53
CA TYR A 14 -21.17 26.19 16.84
C TYR A 14 -20.76 25.96 15.40
N ALA A 15 -21.35 26.74 14.49
CA ALA A 15 -20.96 26.87 13.09
C ALA A 15 -21.09 28.33 12.67
N ASP A 16 -20.11 28.83 11.91
CA ASP A 16 -20.15 30.19 11.35
C ASP A 16 -21.25 30.31 10.28
N GLU A 17 -21.47 29.25 9.49
CA GLU A 17 -22.39 29.25 8.37
C GLU A 17 -23.07 27.90 8.22
N VAL A 18 -24.39 27.93 8.02
CA VAL A 18 -25.20 26.76 7.66
C VAL A 18 -25.99 27.11 6.42
N VAL A 19 -25.70 26.44 5.31
CA VAL A 19 -26.33 26.71 4.01
C VAL A 19 -26.88 25.42 3.42
N GLU A 20 -28.05 25.51 2.82
CA GLU A 20 -28.61 24.45 1.98
C GLU A 20 -28.21 24.77 0.53
N GLU A 21 -27.42 23.88 -0.07
CA GLU A 21 -26.99 23.99 -1.46
C GLU A 21 -27.48 22.76 -2.22
N ARG A 22 -28.06 22.99 -3.40
CA ARG A 22 -28.43 21.91 -4.31
C ARG A 22 -27.21 21.42 -5.07
N ILE A 23 -26.82 20.17 -4.85
CA ILE A 23 -25.67 19.53 -5.49
C ILE A 23 -26.22 18.41 -6.38
N ALA A 24 -26.17 18.65 -7.70
CA ALA A 24 -26.83 17.79 -8.69
C ALA A 24 -28.35 17.72 -8.43
N ASP A 25 -28.88 16.53 -8.14
CA ASP A 25 -30.31 16.32 -7.94
C ASP A 25 -30.73 16.33 -6.46
N ASP A 26 -29.76 16.41 -5.54
CA ASP A 26 -29.98 16.38 -4.09
C ASP A 26 -29.76 17.75 -3.45
N ASP A 27 -30.56 18.05 -2.43
CA ASP A 27 -30.38 19.22 -1.57
C ASP A 27 -29.51 18.82 -0.36
N VAL A 28 -28.38 19.51 -0.17
CA VAL A 28 -27.37 19.17 0.84
C VAL A 28 -27.19 20.33 1.80
N ILE A 29 -27.34 20.05 3.11
CA ILE A 29 -27.05 21.02 4.17
C ILE A 29 -25.55 21.00 4.47
N MET A 30 -24.86 22.08 4.16
CA MET A 30 -23.46 22.30 4.50
C MET A 30 -23.33 23.11 5.77
N ILE A 31 -22.57 22.58 6.73
CA ILE A 31 -22.19 23.26 7.97
C ILE A 31 -20.73 23.65 7.86
N LYS A 32 -20.43 24.95 7.82
CA LYS A 32 -19.09 25.52 7.62
C LYS A 32 -18.66 26.33 8.85
N GLY A 33 -17.35 26.41 9.08
CA GLY A 33 -16.77 27.20 10.18
C GLY A 33 -17.10 26.67 11.57
N THR A 34 -16.94 25.36 11.81
CA THR A 34 -17.11 24.76 13.13
C THR A 34 -15.93 25.08 14.05
N LYS A 35 -16.17 25.28 15.36
CA LYS A 35 -15.10 25.55 16.35
C LYS A 35 -14.03 24.46 16.41
N ASN A 36 -14.42 23.22 16.13
CA ASN A 36 -13.53 22.06 16.09
C ASN A 36 -13.56 21.47 14.68
N SER A 37 -12.40 21.22 14.09
CA SER A 37 -12.23 20.65 12.75
C SER A 37 -11.80 19.17 12.80
N SER A 38 -12.21 18.44 13.84
CA SER A 38 -11.86 17.02 14.02
C SER A 38 -12.49 16.09 12.99
N ALA A 39 -13.50 16.57 12.26
CA ALA A 39 -14.14 15.87 11.16
C ALA A 39 -14.21 16.80 9.96
N VAL A 40 -13.99 16.23 8.77
CA VAL A 40 -14.11 16.91 7.48
C VAL A 40 -14.91 16.01 6.54
N SER A 41 -15.75 16.62 5.70
CA SER A 41 -16.51 15.93 4.66
C SER A 41 -15.98 16.33 3.30
N LEU A 42 -15.82 15.34 2.42
CA LEU A 42 -15.37 15.53 1.04
C LEU A 42 -16.50 15.07 0.12
N ILE A 43 -16.96 15.96 -0.77
CA ILE A 43 -18.01 15.65 -1.74
C ILE A 43 -17.34 15.30 -3.07
N LEU A 44 -17.47 14.03 -3.48
CA LEU A 44 -16.97 13.55 -4.76
C LEU A 44 -18.03 13.72 -5.85
N ARG A 45 -17.58 14.15 -7.04
CA ARG A 45 -18.44 14.34 -8.22
C ARG A 45 -17.79 13.59 -9.39
N GLY A 46 -18.57 12.74 -10.05
CA GLY A 46 -18.12 11.92 -11.17
C GLY A 46 -19.19 11.87 -12.27
N ALA A 47 -18.79 11.43 -13.46
CA ALA A 47 -19.71 11.36 -14.60
C ALA A 47 -20.67 10.15 -14.52
N ASN A 48 -20.33 9.14 -13.74
CA ASN A 48 -21.13 7.94 -13.46
C ASN A 48 -20.68 7.31 -12.13
N ASP A 49 -21.49 6.38 -11.62
CA ASP A 49 -21.26 5.71 -10.34
C ASP A 49 -19.95 4.93 -10.32
N TYR A 50 -19.56 4.31 -11.44
CA TYR A 50 -18.30 3.56 -11.52
C TYR A 50 -17.08 4.45 -11.28
N MET A 51 -17.08 5.67 -11.85
CA MET A 51 -16.02 6.65 -11.60
C MET A 51 -16.04 7.15 -10.16
N LEU A 52 -17.23 7.37 -9.59
CA LEU A 52 -17.37 7.78 -8.19
C LEU A 52 -16.80 6.72 -7.24
N ASP A 53 -17.14 5.45 -7.44
CA ASP A 53 -16.62 4.33 -6.65
C ASP A 53 -15.09 4.23 -6.74
N GLU A 54 -14.53 4.44 -7.94
CA GLU A 54 -13.08 4.42 -8.12
C GLU A 54 -12.38 5.61 -7.46
N MET A 55 -13.00 6.79 -7.50
CA MET A 55 -12.50 7.97 -6.82
C MET A 55 -12.55 7.82 -5.30
N ASP A 56 -13.63 7.27 -4.76
CA ASP A 56 -13.77 7.00 -3.32
C ASP A 56 -12.70 6.01 -2.84
N ARG A 57 -12.53 4.88 -3.53
CA ARG A 57 -11.45 3.91 -3.25
C ARG A 57 -10.07 4.56 -3.29
N SER A 58 -9.78 5.31 -4.36
CA SER A 58 -8.47 5.97 -4.53
C SER A 58 -8.18 6.99 -3.43
N LEU A 59 -9.18 7.78 -3.06
CA LEU A 59 -9.06 8.77 -1.99
C LEU A 59 -8.87 8.08 -0.63
N HIS A 60 -9.64 7.03 -0.36
CA HIS A 60 -9.53 6.24 0.86
C HIS A 60 -8.12 5.65 1.01
N ASP A 61 -7.58 5.06 -0.05
CA ASP A 61 -6.23 4.49 -0.06
C ASP A 61 -5.17 5.57 0.19
N ALA A 62 -5.28 6.72 -0.48
CA ALA A 62 -4.37 7.84 -0.28
C ALA A 62 -4.38 8.36 1.17
N LEU A 63 -5.57 8.56 1.75
CA LEU A 63 -5.73 9.00 3.14
C LEU A 63 -5.18 7.95 4.12
N CYS A 64 -5.40 6.66 3.85
CA CYS A 64 -4.84 5.58 4.63
C CYS A 64 -3.31 5.59 4.62
N ILE A 65 -2.68 5.80 3.46
CA ILE A 65 -1.21 5.88 3.36
C ILE A 65 -0.67 7.11 4.10
N VAL A 66 -1.32 8.27 3.98
CA VAL A 66 -0.92 9.47 4.73
C VAL A 66 -1.03 9.23 6.22
N LYS A 67 -2.14 8.65 6.70
CA LYS A 67 -2.31 8.27 8.10
C LYS A 67 -1.19 7.34 8.57
N ARG A 68 -0.87 6.27 7.83
CA ARG A 68 0.21 5.34 8.17
C ARG A 68 1.58 6.02 8.19
N THR A 69 1.81 6.97 7.30
CA THR A 69 3.05 7.75 7.26
C THR A 69 3.20 8.58 8.53
N LEU A 70 2.13 9.28 8.94
CA LEU A 70 2.10 10.08 10.16
C LEU A 70 2.23 9.23 11.44
N GLU A 71 1.60 8.05 11.47
CA GLU A 71 1.70 7.13 12.61
C GLU A 71 3.12 6.53 12.76
N SER A 72 3.77 6.22 11.65
CA SER A 72 5.06 5.50 11.66
C SER A 72 6.28 6.42 11.73
N ASN A 73 6.18 7.68 11.30
CA ASN A 73 7.28 8.64 11.20
C ASN A 73 8.51 8.13 10.42
N ALA A 74 8.34 7.09 9.59
CA ALA A 74 9.41 6.45 8.84
C ALA A 74 8.94 6.13 7.42
N VAL A 75 9.72 6.59 6.44
CA VAL A 75 9.46 6.41 5.01
C VAL A 75 10.66 5.77 4.33
N VAL A 76 10.40 5.07 3.24
CA VAL A 76 11.40 4.41 2.40
C VAL A 76 11.18 4.79 0.94
N ALA A 77 12.22 4.67 0.11
CA ALA A 77 12.12 4.90 -1.32
C ALA A 77 11.20 3.85 -1.97
N GLY A 78 10.24 4.31 -2.77
CA GLY A 78 9.33 3.43 -3.52
C GLY A 78 9.89 2.98 -4.88
N GLY A 79 9.03 2.41 -5.72
CA GLY A 79 9.39 2.02 -7.09
C GLY A 79 10.34 0.83 -7.17
N GLY A 80 10.16 -0.17 -6.30
CA GLY A 80 10.94 -1.41 -6.30
C GLY A 80 12.32 -1.32 -5.61
N ALA A 81 12.66 -0.17 -5.03
CA ALA A 81 13.95 0.07 -4.40
C ALA A 81 14.18 -0.84 -3.18
N VAL A 82 13.17 -0.95 -2.30
CA VAL A 82 13.25 -1.78 -1.08
C VAL A 82 13.38 -3.25 -1.44
N GLU A 83 12.58 -3.73 -2.39
CA GLU A 83 12.59 -5.12 -2.84
C GLU A 83 13.94 -5.51 -3.46
N ALA A 84 14.51 -4.65 -4.31
CA ALA A 84 15.82 -4.88 -4.90
C ALA A 84 16.95 -4.81 -3.86
N ALA A 85 16.88 -3.88 -2.89
CA ALA A 85 17.84 -3.80 -1.80
C ALA A 85 17.81 -5.07 -0.93
N LEU A 86 16.62 -5.54 -0.55
CA LEU A 86 16.45 -6.75 0.24
C LEU A 86 16.90 -7.99 -0.52
N SER A 87 16.58 -8.10 -1.81
CA SER A 87 17.04 -9.18 -2.67
C SER A 87 18.57 -9.30 -2.66
N VAL A 88 19.28 -8.20 -2.91
CA VAL A 88 20.75 -8.18 -2.88
C VAL A 88 21.31 -8.52 -1.50
N TYR A 89 20.70 -7.98 -0.44
CA TYR A 89 21.14 -8.25 0.93
C TYR A 89 21.02 -9.74 1.27
N LEU A 90 19.89 -10.36 0.94
CA LEU A 90 19.61 -11.76 1.20
C LEU A 90 20.47 -12.69 0.35
N GLU A 91 20.75 -12.34 -0.90
CA GLU A 91 21.72 -13.08 -1.72
C GLU A 91 23.12 -13.07 -1.11
N CYS A 92 23.60 -11.90 -0.68
CA CYS A 92 24.89 -11.79 0.01
C CYS A 92 24.89 -12.63 1.30
N LEU A 93 23.81 -12.58 2.09
CA LEU A 93 23.66 -13.41 3.28
C LEU A 93 23.69 -14.91 2.95
N ALA A 94 23.01 -15.33 1.89
CA ALA A 94 22.98 -16.73 1.46
C ALA A 94 24.39 -17.27 1.16
N THR A 95 25.30 -16.47 0.57
CA THR A 95 26.69 -16.89 0.32
C THR A 95 27.51 -17.17 1.58
N THR A 96 27.08 -16.64 2.74
CA THR A 96 27.75 -16.88 4.02
C THR A 96 27.29 -18.18 4.70
N LEU A 97 26.26 -18.81 4.16
CA LEU A 97 25.68 -20.06 4.68
C LEU A 97 26.13 -21.23 3.80
N GLY A 98 26.47 -22.36 4.43
CA GLY A 98 26.99 -23.55 3.73
C GLY A 98 26.01 -24.72 3.59
N SER A 99 24.73 -24.51 3.91
CA SER A 99 23.75 -25.57 4.16
C SER A 99 22.50 -25.43 3.27
N ARG A 100 21.45 -26.27 3.47
CA ARG A 100 20.23 -26.29 2.63
C ARG A 100 19.45 -24.97 2.67
N GLU A 101 19.63 -24.21 3.75
CA GLU A 101 19.05 -22.88 3.98
C GLU A 101 19.52 -21.88 2.93
N GLN A 102 20.74 -22.03 2.37
CA GLN A 102 21.24 -21.17 1.31
C GLN A 102 20.28 -21.13 0.12
N LEU A 103 19.77 -22.28 -0.31
CA LEU A 103 18.87 -22.40 -1.45
C LEU A 103 17.53 -21.70 -1.16
N ALA A 104 16.98 -21.90 0.04
CA ALA A 104 15.72 -21.29 0.43
C ALA A 104 15.82 -19.75 0.49
N ILE A 105 16.93 -19.21 1.02
CA ILE A 105 17.14 -17.77 1.10
C ILE A 105 17.37 -17.17 -0.29
N ALA A 106 18.11 -17.85 -1.17
CA ALA A 106 18.32 -17.40 -2.54
C ALA A 106 17.01 -17.33 -3.33
N GLU A 107 16.15 -18.34 -3.22
CA GLU A 107 14.83 -18.33 -3.86
C GLU A 107 13.91 -17.24 -3.29
N PHE A 108 13.93 -17.04 -1.96
CA PHE A 108 13.20 -15.94 -1.35
C PHE A 108 13.69 -14.58 -1.87
N ALA A 109 15.01 -14.39 -1.98
CA ALA A 109 15.61 -13.16 -2.51
C ALA A 109 15.22 -12.88 -3.96
N GLU A 110 15.18 -13.90 -4.81
CA GLU A 110 14.73 -13.78 -6.21
C GLU A 110 13.23 -13.48 -6.29
N SER A 111 12.43 -14.07 -5.40
CA SER A 111 10.97 -13.83 -5.35
C SER A 111 10.61 -12.36 -5.12
N LEU A 112 11.42 -11.61 -4.35
CA LEU A 112 11.20 -10.18 -4.09
C LEU A 112 11.29 -9.34 -5.37
N LEU A 113 12.05 -9.78 -6.38
CA LEU A 113 12.20 -9.08 -7.64
C LEU A 113 10.93 -9.14 -8.52
N ILE A 114 9.91 -9.90 -8.14
CA ILE A 114 8.65 -9.93 -8.91
C ILE A 114 7.99 -8.55 -8.99
N ILE A 115 8.04 -7.76 -7.91
CA ILE A 115 7.44 -6.41 -7.85
C ILE A 115 8.09 -5.48 -8.89
N PRO A 116 9.42 -5.25 -8.87
CA PRO A 116 10.05 -4.38 -9.87
C PRO A 116 9.95 -4.94 -11.30
N LYS A 117 9.94 -6.27 -11.49
CA LYS A 117 9.71 -6.88 -12.82
C LYS A 117 8.33 -6.55 -13.35
N VAL A 118 7.27 -6.78 -12.55
CA VAL A 118 5.88 -6.52 -12.95
C VAL A 118 5.65 -5.03 -13.18
N LEU A 119 6.22 -4.16 -12.35
CA LEU A 119 6.18 -2.71 -12.55
C LEU A 119 6.76 -2.31 -13.93
N ALA A 120 7.94 -2.85 -14.29
CA ALA A 120 8.56 -2.57 -15.59
C ALA A 120 7.74 -3.13 -16.76
N VAL A 121 7.19 -4.35 -16.64
CA VAL A 121 6.33 -4.97 -17.66
C VAL A 121 5.05 -4.18 -17.87
N ASN A 122 4.38 -3.76 -16.80
CA ASN A 122 3.15 -2.95 -16.86
C ASN A 122 3.39 -1.60 -17.53
N ALA A 123 4.61 -1.05 -17.42
CA ALA A 123 5.02 0.17 -18.10
C ALA A 123 5.57 -0.04 -19.51
N ALA A 124 5.48 -1.26 -20.06
CA ALA A 124 6.03 -1.66 -21.35
C ALA A 124 7.53 -1.30 -21.51
N LYS A 125 8.31 -1.48 -20.44
CA LYS A 125 9.77 -1.28 -20.41
C LYS A 125 10.51 -2.62 -20.37
N ASP A 126 11.80 -2.60 -20.69
CA ASP A 126 12.66 -3.78 -20.55
C ASP A 126 12.91 -4.06 -19.05
N ALA A 127 12.17 -5.04 -18.52
CA ALA A 127 12.28 -5.46 -17.14
C ALA A 127 13.65 -6.10 -16.83
N THR A 128 14.25 -6.80 -17.79
CA THR A 128 15.56 -7.44 -17.61
C THR A 128 16.64 -6.37 -17.41
N GLU A 129 16.66 -5.38 -18.29
CA GLU A 129 17.63 -4.28 -18.21
C GLU A 129 17.44 -3.44 -16.94
N LEU A 130 16.20 -3.03 -16.65
CA LEU A 130 15.91 -2.14 -15.52
C LEU A 130 16.16 -2.79 -14.16
N VAL A 131 15.73 -4.05 -13.98
CA VAL A 131 15.93 -4.77 -12.71
C VAL A 131 17.40 -5.08 -12.49
N ALA A 132 18.15 -5.43 -13.56
CA ALA A 132 19.60 -5.64 -13.46
C ALA A 132 20.32 -4.35 -13.05
N LYS A 133 19.99 -3.21 -13.68
CA LYS A 133 20.55 -1.90 -13.29
C LYS A 133 20.22 -1.54 -11.85
N LEU A 134 18.97 -1.71 -11.45
CA LEU A 134 18.51 -1.44 -10.09
C LEU A 134 19.30 -2.27 -9.06
N ARG A 135 19.44 -3.57 -9.28
CA ARG A 135 20.25 -4.46 -8.42
C ARG A 135 21.71 -4.03 -8.34
N ALA A 136 22.32 -3.63 -9.46
CA ALA A 136 23.70 -3.17 -9.47
C ALA A 136 23.90 -1.91 -8.61
N TYR A 137 22.94 -0.97 -8.63
CA TYR A 137 22.96 0.20 -7.76
C TYR A 137 22.85 -0.17 -6.28
N HIS A 138 21.91 -1.04 -5.90
CA HIS A 138 21.76 -1.47 -4.51
C HIS A 138 22.94 -2.31 -4.01
N HIS A 139 23.52 -3.16 -4.84
CA HIS A 139 24.74 -3.90 -4.51
C HIS A 139 25.91 -2.94 -4.25
N THR A 140 26.06 -1.92 -5.09
CA THR A 140 27.07 -0.89 -4.88
C THR A 140 26.81 -0.12 -3.59
N ALA A 141 25.55 0.23 -3.29
CA ALA A 141 25.17 0.95 -2.08
C ALA A 141 25.49 0.17 -0.79
N GLN A 142 25.38 -1.17 -0.83
CA GLN A 142 25.62 -2.04 0.32
C GLN A 142 27.11 -2.40 0.50
N THR A 143 27.86 -2.47 -0.60
CA THR A 143 29.30 -2.83 -0.55
C THR A 143 30.22 -1.64 -0.32
N LYS A 144 29.83 -0.45 -0.77
CA LYS A 144 30.66 0.76 -0.76
C LYS A 144 30.04 1.85 0.10
N ALA A 145 30.66 2.14 1.24
CA ALA A 145 30.19 3.17 2.18
C ALA A 145 30.13 4.58 1.56
N ASP A 146 31.02 4.90 0.61
CA ASP A 146 31.04 6.16 -0.13
C ASP A 146 29.83 6.33 -1.08
N LYS A 147 29.09 5.25 -1.36
CA LYS A 147 27.97 5.24 -2.32
C LYS A 147 26.63 4.88 -1.70
N GLN A 148 26.47 5.08 -0.39
CA GLN A 148 25.25 4.75 0.32
C GLN A 148 24.01 5.52 -0.16
N HIS A 149 24.19 6.69 -0.79
CA HIS A 149 23.12 7.47 -1.44
C HIS A 149 22.38 6.67 -2.53
N LEU A 150 23.03 5.67 -3.14
CA LEU A 150 22.41 4.80 -4.15
C LEU A 150 21.35 3.85 -3.57
N SER A 151 21.23 3.74 -2.25
CA SER A 151 20.18 2.94 -1.59
C SER A 151 18.76 3.43 -1.88
N SER A 152 18.62 4.70 -2.27
CA SER A 152 17.33 5.33 -2.61
C SER A 152 17.00 5.26 -4.10
N MET A 153 17.81 4.55 -4.89
CA MET A 153 17.55 4.36 -6.32
C MET A 153 16.34 3.46 -6.52
N GLY A 154 15.42 3.86 -7.40
CA GLY A 154 14.24 3.09 -7.77
C GLY A 154 13.87 3.31 -9.23
N LEU A 155 12.83 2.62 -9.69
CA LEU A 155 12.40 2.66 -11.09
C LEU A 155 11.64 3.96 -11.40
N ASP A 156 12.06 4.66 -12.45
CA ASP A 156 11.29 5.68 -13.16
C ASP A 156 10.73 5.07 -14.44
N LEU A 157 9.46 4.69 -14.38
CA LEU A 157 8.77 4.00 -15.45
C LEU A 157 8.31 4.94 -16.58
N LEU A 158 8.20 6.25 -16.32
CA LEU A 158 7.87 7.22 -17.37
C LEU A 158 9.04 7.32 -18.36
N LYS A 159 10.25 7.49 -17.81
CA LYS A 159 11.48 7.60 -18.61
C LYS A 159 12.10 6.25 -18.95
N GLY A 160 11.74 5.18 -18.26
CA GLY A 160 12.39 3.88 -18.39
C GLY A 160 13.84 3.92 -17.90
N THR A 161 14.09 4.57 -16.75
CA THR A 161 15.44 4.72 -16.17
C THR A 161 15.40 4.46 -14.67
N VAL A 162 16.57 4.29 -14.04
CA VAL A 162 16.67 4.22 -12.56
C VAL A 162 17.09 5.60 -12.05
N ARG A 163 16.41 6.11 -11.02
CA ARG A 163 16.69 7.43 -10.43
C ARG A 163 16.58 7.39 -8.91
N ASN A 164 17.04 8.44 -8.22
CA ASN A 164 16.80 8.60 -6.80
C ASN A 164 15.30 8.89 -6.56
N ASN A 165 14.58 7.91 -6.03
CA ASN A 165 13.13 8.01 -5.82
C ASN A 165 12.79 8.80 -4.56
N LEU A 166 13.69 8.88 -3.59
CA LEU A 166 13.51 9.71 -2.39
C LEU A 166 13.52 11.20 -2.77
N GLU A 167 14.48 11.63 -3.59
CA GLU A 167 14.54 13.01 -4.11
C GLU A 167 13.38 13.33 -5.05
N ALA A 168 12.91 12.35 -5.82
CA ALA A 168 11.75 12.51 -6.70
C ALA A 168 10.40 12.49 -5.97
N GLY A 169 10.39 12.32 -4.63
CA GLY A 169 9.16 12.28 -3.82
C GLY A 169 8.36 10.98 -3.95
N VAL A 170 8.93 9.92 -4.52
CA VAL A 170 8.31 8.59 -4.61
C VAL A 170 8.67 7.81 -3.35
N ILE A 171 7.84 7.97 -2.33
CA ILE A 171 8.06 7.42 -0.99
C ILE A 171 6.88 6.57 -0.53
N GLU A 172 7.17 5.60 0.31
CA GLU A 172 6.18 4.69 0.90
C GLU A 172 6.43 4.54 2.41
N PRO A 173 5.38 4.32 3.23
CA PRO A 173 5.57 4.10 4.67
C PRO A 173 6.37 2.83 4.94
N ALA A 174 7.43 2.93 5.76
CA ALA A 174 8.29 1.79 6.07
C ALA A 174 7.51 0.64 6.73
N MET A 175 6.59 0.98 7.63
CA MET A 175 5.72 0.02 8.33
C MET A 175 4.84 -0.80 7.38
N SER A 176 4.43 -0.21 6.24
CA SER A 176 3.64 -0.94 5.24
C SER A 176 4.48 -2.04 4.61
N LYS A 177 5.73 -1.76 4.22
CA LYS A 177 6.64 -2.79 3.65
C LYS A 177 6.91 -3.94 4.60
N VAL A 178 7.17 -3.64 5.87
CA VAL A 178 7.42 -4.66 6.89
C VAL A 178 6.21 -5.59 7.02
N LYS A 179 5.00 -5.04 7.13
CA LYS A 179 3.77 -5.82 7.23
C LYS A 179 3.49 -6.65 5.97
N ILE A 180 3.71 -6.08 4.78
CA ILE A 180 3.53 -6.79 3.51
C ILE A 180 4.43 -8.03 3.48
N LEU A 181 5.72 -7.89 3.80
CA LEU A 181 6.66 -9.01 3.82
C LEU A 181 6.29 -10.04 4.88
N GLN A 182 5.90 -9.60 6.08
CA GLN A 182 5.48 -10.49 7.16
C GLN A 182 4.26 -11.33 6.76
N PHE A 183 3.17 -10.69 6.33
CA PHE A 183 1.93 -11.39 5.98
C PHE A 183 2.09 -12.28 4.75
N ALA A 184 2.82 -11.82 3.73
CA ALA A 184 3.11 -12.65 2.57
C ALA A 184 3.89 -13.91 2.95
N THR A 185 4.87 -13.78 3.85
CA THR A 185 5.67 -14.91 4.34
C THR A 185 4.82 -15.87 5.19
N GLU A 186 4.01 -15.35 6.10
CA GLU A 186 3.09 -16.17 6.92
C GLU A 186 2.09 -16.94 6.06
N ALA A 187 1.52 -16.30 5.04
CA ALA A 187 0.60 -16.93 4.09
C ALA A 187 1.30 -18.03 3.27
N ALA A 188 2.50 -17.75 2.75
CA ALA A 188 3.28 -18.74 2.00
C ALA A 188 3.63 -19.96 2.87
N ILE A 189 4.09 -19.75 4.10
CA ILE A 189 4.39 -20.84 5.05
C ILE A 189 3.13 -21.65 5.37
N THR A 190 1.98 -20.98 5.54
CA THR A 190 0.71 -21.65 5.82
C THR A 190 0.33 -22.60 4.69
N ILE A 191 0.46 -22.17 3.44
CA ILE A 191 0.17 -23.00 2.26
C ILE A 191 1.17 -24.15 2.13
N LEU A 192 2.48 -23.87 2.31
CA LEU A 192 3.54 -24.87 2.18
C LEU A 192 3.47 -25.99 3.24
N ARG A 193 2.77 -25.76 4.36
CA ARG A 193 2.57 -26.76 5.42
C ARG A 193 1.39 -27.70 5.18
N ILE A 194 0.54 -27.42 4.19
CA ILE A 194 -0.58 -28.30 3.85
C ILE A 194 -0.04 -29.52 3.12
N ASP A 195 -0.22 -30.69 3.71
CA ASP A 195 0.11 -31.99 3.14
C ASP A 195 -1.05 -32.59 2.35
N ASP A 196 -2.29 -32.48 2.85
CA ASP A 196 -3.49 -33.01 2.21
C ASP A 196 -4.67 -32.02 2.16
N MET A 197 -5.44 -32.07 1.06
CA MET A 197 -6.69 -31.31 0.88
C MET A 197 -7.88 -32.26 0.75
N ILE A 198 -8.71 -32.33 1.78
CA ILE A 198 -9.93 -33.14 1.78
C ILE A 198 -11.11 -32.25 1.35
N ARG A 199 -11.82 -32.65 0.28
CA ARG A 199 -13.05 -31.99 -0.17
C ARG A 199 -14.24 -32.86 0.20
N LEU A 200 -15.13 -32.34 1.05
CA LEU A 200 -16.39 -32.99 1.39
C LEU A 200 -17.43 -32.58 0.35
N VAL A 201 -18.02 -33.56 -0.34
CA VAL A 201 -19.20 -33.35 -1.18
C VAL A 201 -20.42 -33.47 -0.27
N LYS A 202 -21.35 -32.51 -0.34
CA LYS A 202 -22.62 -32.61 0.38
C LYS A 202 -23.45 -33.73 -0.26
N ASP A 203 -23.87 -34.70 0.54
CA ASP A 203 -24.84 -35.71 0.10
C ASP A 203 -26.20 -35.02 -0.15
N GLU A 204 -26.71 -35.13 -1.38
CA GLU A 204 -28.01 -34.59 -1.79
C GLU A 204 -29.20 -35.36 -1.18
N THR A 205 -28.96 -36.48 -0.49
CA THR A 205 -29.98 -37.39 0.04
C THR A 205 -30.61 -36.97 1.37
N GLN A 206 -30.27 -35.80 1.95
CA GLN A 206 -30.90 -35.31 3.19
C GLN A 206 -32.06 -34.32 2.98
N ASN A 207 -32.45 -34.02 1.74
CA ASN A 207 -33.54 -33.07 1.43
C ASN A 207 -34.86 -33.73 0.97
N GLU A 208 -34.98 -35.06 0.97
CA GLU A 208 -36.20 -35.76 0.53
C GLU A 208 -37.10 -36.28 1.67
N GLU A 209 -36.76 -36.04 2.94
CA GLU A 209 -37.64 -36.33 4.08
C GLU A 209 -38.08 -35.03 4.78
N GLY A 210 -39.08 -34.36 4.21
CA GLY A 210 -39.78 -33.20 4.77
C GLY A 210 -41.20 -33.09 4.26
#